data_AF-A0A1Z1C599-F1
#
_entry.id   AF-A0A1Z1C599-F1
#
_cell.length_a   1.000
_cell.length_b   1.000
_cell.length_c   1.000
_cell.angle_alpha   90.00
_cell.angle_beta   90.00
_cell.angle_gamma   90.00
#
_symmetry.space_group_name_H-M   'P 1'
#
loop_
_entity.id
_entity.type
_entity.pdbx_description
1 polymer ?
#
loop_
_entity_poly.entity_id
_entity_poly.type
_entity_poly.pdbx_seq_one_letter_code
_entity_poly.pdbx_strand_id
1 'polypeptide(L)'
;LVCPAETPEGQACGLVKNLALMSYVSVGSPAEPIIDFMLQRNMEVLEEYEPSRSPNATKIFVNGVWVGIHRDPGFIVRTIQKLRRQNHIGHEVSLIQDIRNREFKIFTDAGRICRPLFVVD
;
A
#
# COMPACT_ATOMS: atom_id res chain seq x y z
N LEU A 1 -15.10 8.88 -1.01
CA LEU A 1 -14.77 8.08 -2.22
C LEU A 1 -16.00 7.98 -3.11
N VAL A 2 -17.17 7.73 -2.52
CA VAL A 2 -18.47 7.85 -3.19
C VAL A 2 -19.18 9.14 -2.79
N CYS A 3 -20.10 9.61 -3.62
CA CYS A 3 -21.03 10.68 -3.28
C CYS A 3 -22.00 10.21 -2.18
N PRO A 4 -22.17 10.94 -1.07
CA PRO A 4 -23.05 10.51 0.02
C PRO A 4 -24.55 10.69 -0.29
N ALA A 5 -24.89 11.57 -1.23
CA ALA A 5 -26.28 11.93 -1.54
C ALA A 5 -26.83 11.21 -2.78
N GLU A 6 -25.96 10.87 -3.74
CA GLU A 6 -26.39 10.37 -5.05
C GLU A 6 -26.49 8.84 -5.03
N THR A 7 -27.61 8.32 -4.51
CA THR A 7 -28.01 6.92 -4.56
C THR A 7 -29.51 6.85 -4.88
N PRO A 8 -29.97 5.89 -5.70
CA PRO A 8 -31.39 5.77 -6.03
C PRO A 8 -32.23 5.40 -4.81
N GLU A 9 -33.49 5.83 -4.81
CA GLU A 9 -34.47 5.39 -3.81
C GLU A 9 -34.94 3.94 -4.06
N GLY A 10 -35.63 3.36 -3.09
CA GLY A 10 -36.18 2.01 -3.17
C GLY A 10 -35.14 0.91 -2.96
N GLN A 11 -35.29 -0.22 -3.65
CA GLN A 11 -34.50 -1.44 -3.41
C GLN A 11 -33.00 -1.27 -3.70
N ALA A 12 -32.63 -0.31 -4.56
CA ALA A 12 -31.26 -0.04 -4.95
C ALA A 12 -30.53 0.96 -4.02
N CYS A 13 -31.22 1.48 -2.99
CA CYS A 13 -30.66 2.44 -2.05
C CYS A 13 -29.43 1.87 -1.33
N GLY A 14 -28.30 2.54 -1.49
CA GLY A 14 -27.01 2.11 -0.93
C GLY A 14 -26.28 1.02 -1.73
N LEU A 15 -26.94 0.39 -2.71
CA LEU A 15 -26.32 -0.59 -3.63
C LEU A 15 -25.66 0.11 -4.80
N VAL A 16 -26.38 1.01 -5.47
CA VAL A 16 -25.83 1.83 -6.55
C VAL A 16 -25.15 3.05 -5.94
N LYS A 17 -23.87 3.22 -6.27
CA LYS A 17 -23.01 4.27 -5.72
C LYS A 17 -22.33 5.01 -6.86
N ASN A 18 -22.28 6.34 -6.75
CA ASN A 18 -21.58 7.21 -7.69
C ASN A 18 -20.22 7.63 -7.12
N LEU A 19 -19.20 7.69 -7.98
CA LEU A 19 -17.87 8.16 -7.59
C LEU A 19 -17.89 9.66 -7.27
N ALA A 20 -17.14 10.07 -6.26
CA ALA A 20 -16.91 11.50 -6.01
C ALA A 20 -16.03 12.12 -7.11
N LEU A 21 -16.12 13.45 -7.29
CA LEU A 21 -15.47 14.18 -8.40
C LEU A 21 -13.98 13.92 -8.57
N MET A 22 -13.23 13.78 -7.46
CA MET A 22 -11.78 13.54 -7.48
C MET A 22 -11.41 12.07 -7.25
N SER A 23 -12.37 11.16 -7.32
CA SER A 23 -12.08 9.73 -7.17
C SER A 23 -11.37 9.21 -8.42
N TYR A 24 -10.30 8.44 -8.21
CA TYR A 24 -9.53 7.77 -9.24
C TYR A 24 -9.58 6.27 -8.97
N VAL A 25 -9.72 5.44 -10.01
CA VAL A 25 -9.68 3.99 -9.89
C VAL A 25 -8.32 3.51 -10.38
N SER A 26 -7.58 2.78 -9.53
CA SER A 26 -6.25 2.30 -9.90
C SER A 26 -6.29 1.36 -11.10
N VAL A 27 -5.31 1.50 -11.99
CA VAL A 27 -5.14 0.65 -13.17
C VAL A 27 -4.21 -0.53 -12.93
N GLY A 28 -3.40 -0.44 -11.86
CA GLY A 28 -2.46 -1.45 -11.44
C GLY A 28 -1.06 -1.22 -12.01
N SER A 29 -0.06 -1.69 -11.28
CA SER A 29 1.34 -1.68 -11.71
C SER A 29 2.04 -2.99 -11.31
N PRO A 30 3.10 -3.40 -12.05
CA PRO A 30 3.95 -4.52 -11.64
C PRO A 30 4.50 -4.32 -10.23
N ALA A 31 4.56 -5.39 -9.45
CA ALA A 31 4.96 -5.36 -8.05
C ALA A 31 6.45 -5.72 -7.86
N GLU A 32 6.98 -6.53 -8.77
CA GLU A 32 8.34 -7.07 -8.78
C GLU A 32 9.40 -5.97 -8.59
N PRO A 33 9.35 -4.80 -9.29
CA PRO A 33 10.38 -3.78 -9.12
C PRO A 33 10.45 -3.21 -7.69
N ILE A 34 9.33 -3.19 -6.97
CA ILE A 34 9.29 -2.72 -5.58
C ILE A 34 9.91 -3.78 -4.66
N ILE A 35 9.63 -5.06 -4.91
CA ILE A 35 10.20 -6.17 -4.16
C ILE A 35 11.71 -6.19 -4.32
N ASP A 36 12.21 -6.16 -5.56
CA ASP A 36 13.64 -6.15 -5.87
C ASP A 36 14.35 -4.96 -5.23
N PHE A 37 13.72 -3.78 -5.28
CA PHE A 37 14.25 -2.58 -4.63
C PHE A 37 14.37 -2.76 -3.10
N MET A 38 13.39 -3.38 -2.45
CA MET A 38 13.44 -3.65 -1.01
C MET A 38 14.51 -4.68 -0.66
N LEU A 39 14.68 -5.73 -1.47
CA LEU A 39 15.75 -6.73 -1.30
C LEU A 39 17.13 -6.07 -1.33
N GLN A 40 17.36 -5.16 -2.27
CA GLN A 40 18.59 -4.36 -2.35
C GLN A 40 18.80 -3.41 -1.16
N ARG A 41 17.78 -3.21 -0.32
CA ARG A 41 17.79 -2.32 0.85
C ARG A 41 17.61 -3.07 2.16
N ASN A 42 18.17 -4.29 2.24
CA ASN A 42 18.22 -5.10 3.46
C ASN A 42 16.84 -5.61 3.94
N MET A 43 15.88 -5.77 3.03
CA MET A 43 14.77 -6.69 3.28
C MET A 43 15.30 -8.12 3.23
N GLU A 44 14.99 -8.91 4.27
CA GLU A 44 15.24 -10.36 4.29
C GLU A 44 14.02 -11.07 3.71
N VAL A 45 14.25 -12.03 2.80
CA VAL A 45 13.17 -12.85 2.23
C VAL A 45 12.54 -13.73 3.31
N LEU A 46 11.28 -14.10 3.12
CA LEU A 46 10.54 -14.90 4.11
C LEU A 46 11.22 -16.24 4.38
N GLU A 47 11.81 -16.85 3.36
CA GLU A 47 12.49 -18.15 3.43
C GLU A 47 13.72 -18.13 4.34
N GLU A 48 14.36 -16.97 4.47
CA GLU A 48 15.56 -16.77 5.31
C GLU A 48 15.21 -16.24 6.71
N TYR A 49 13.94 -15.90 6.95
CA TYR A 49 13.52 -15.28 8.19
C TYR A 49 13.43 -16.28 9.34
N GLU A 50 14.22 -16.04 10.39
CA GLU A 50 14.15 -16.78 11.64
C GLU A 50 13.54 -15.93 12.77
N PRO A 51 12.34 -16.26 13.28
CA PRO A 51 11.66 -15.44 14.29
C PRO A 51 12.43 -15.27 15.60
N SER A 52 13.24 -16.27 15.97
CA SER A 52 14.11 -16.25 17.16
C SER A 52 15.17 -15.14 17.09
N ARG A 53 15.71 -14.89 15.89
CA ARG A 53 16.79 -13.93 15.65
C ARG A 53 16.29 -12.50 15.53
N SER A 54 15.07 -12.30 15.03
CA SER A 54 14.50 -10.97 14.79
C SER A 54 13.02 -10.88 15.20
N PRO A 55 12.68 -11.04 16.49
CA PRO A 55 11.29 -11.08 16.96
C PRO A 55 10.53 -9.76 16.79
N ASN A 56 11.27 -8.66 16.60
CA ASN A 56 10.72 -7.32 16.42
C ASN A 56 10.76 -6.81 14.98
N ALA A 57 11.12 -7.66 14.01
CA ALA A 57 11.11 -7.27 12.61
C ALA A 57 9.69 -6.95 12.12
N THR A 58 9.60 -6.04 11.16
CA THR A 58 8.34 -5.69 10.50
C THR A 58 8.14 -6.56 9.27
N LYS A 59 6.98 -7.20 9.18
CA LYS A 59 6.59 -8.03 8.03
C LYS A 59 6.28 -7.13 6.84
N ILE A 60 6.72 -7.51 5.65
CA ILE A 60 6.44 -6.80 4.41
C ILE A 60 5.46 -7.64 3.61
N PHE A 61 4.31 -7.04 3.31
CA PHE A 61 3.27 -7.62 2.47
C PHE A 61 3.17 -6.85 1.16
N VAL A 62 3.10 -7.57 0.06
CA VAL A 62 2.85 -7.00 -1.28
C VAL A 62 1.64 -7.71 -1.88
N ASN A 63 0.57 -6.97 -2.15
CA ASN A 63 -0.71 -7.50 -2.64
C ASN A 63 -1.24 -8.69 -1.78
N GLY A 64 -1.04 -8.61 -0.46
CA GLY A 64 -1.45 -9.65 0.50
C GLY A 64 -0.47 -10.82 0.65
N VAL A 65 0.56 -10.92 -0.19
CA VAL A 65 1.62 -11.93 -0.06
C VAL A 65 2.68 -11.45 0.91
N TRP A 66 3.02 -12.27 1.92
CA TRP A 66 4.15 -12.00 2.80
C TRP A 66 5.45 -12.32 2.06
N VAL A 67 6.18 -11.27 1.64
CA VAL A 67 7.40 -11.43 0.82
C VAL A 67 8.68 -11.43 1.65
N GLY A 68 8.66 -10.88 2.86
CA GLY A 68 9.84 -10.79 3.69
C GLY A 68 9.65 -9.95 4.94
N ILE A 69 10.75 -9.59 5.58
CA ILE A 69 10.80 -8.78 6.78
C ILE A 69 11.86 -7.69 6.65
N HIS A 70 11.71 -6.63 7.43
CA HIS A 70 12.71 -5.57 7.53
C HIS A 70 12.91 -5.17 9.00
N ARG A 71 14.18 -5.03 9.40
CA ARG A 71 14.56 -4.71 10.78
C ARG A 71 14.38 -3.23 11.13
N ASP A 72 14.54 -2.34 10.15
CA ASP A 72 14.28 -0.89 10.28
C ASP A 72 13.08 -0.44 9.41
N PRO A 73 11.83 -0.63 9.89
CA PRO A 73 10.66 -0.22 9.14
C PRO A 73 10.59 1.29 8.87
N GLY A 74 11.15 2.11 9.76
CA GLY A 74 11.12 3.56 9.62
C GLY A 74 11.90 4.02 8.40
N PHE A 75 13.07 3.44 8.17
CA PHE A 75 13.88 3.71 6.98
C PHE A 75 13.17 3.30 5.69
N ILE A 76 12.68 2.06 5.60
CA ILE A 76 12.14 1.55 4.33
C ILE A 76 10.82 2.23 3.96
N VAL A 77 9.94 2.49 4.95
CA VAL A 77 8.67 3.18 4.71
C VAL A 77 8.91 4.59 4.18
N ARG A 78 9.80 5.38 4.81
CA ARG A 78 10.15 6.73 4.33
C ARG A 78 10.77 6.70 2.95
N THR A 79 11.62 5.71 2.67
CA THR A 79 12.29 5.56 1.38
C THR A 79 11.27 5.29 0.26
N ILE A 80 10.38 4.32 0.43
CA ILE A 80 9.35 4.01 -0.58
C ILE A 80 8.33 5.14 -0.73
N GLN A 81 7.94 5.79 0.37
CA GLN A 81 7.06 6.95 0.32
C GLN A 81 7.68 8.10 -0.48
N LYS A 82 8.99 8.34 -0.32
CA LYS A 82 9.74 9.34 -1.10
C LYS A 82 9.77 8.98 -2.59
N LEU A 83 10.02 7.70 -2.93
CA LEU A 83 9.97 7.24 -4.33
C LEU A 83 8.60 7.48 -4.96
N ARG A 84 7.50 7.26 -4.21
CA ARG A 84 6.13 7.54 -4.69
C ARG A 84 5.91 9.03 -4.90
N ARG A 85 6.34 9.87 -3.95
CA ARG A 85 6.23 11.34 -4.06
C ARG A 85 7.03 11.90 -5.25
N GLN A 86 8.08 11.20 -5.66
CA GLN A 86 8.92 11.56 -6.82
C GLN A 86 8.49 10.86 -8.12
N ASN A 87 7.36 10.14 -8.14
CA ASN A 87 6.86 9.36 -9.28
C ASN A 87 7.82 8.28 -9.82
N HIS A 88 8.79 7.81 -9.02
CA HIS A 88 9.61 6.64 -9.38
C HIS A 88 8.84 5.33 -9.24
N ILE A 89 7.88 5.29 -8.32
CA ILE A 89 6.86 4.25 -8.26
C ILE A 89 5.49 4.88 -8.52
N GLY A 90 4.54 4.09 -9.02
CA GLY A 90 3.21 4.57 -9.39
C GLY A 90 2.54 5.35 -8.25
N HIS A 91 1.98 6.52 -8.58
CA HIS A 91 1.28 7.37 -7.61
C HIS A 91 0.08 6.66 -6.96
N GLU A 92 -0.50 5.68 -7.66
CA GLU A 92 -1.58 4.82 -7.19
C GLU A 92 -1.13 3.69 -6.25
N VAL A 93 0.17 3.46 -6.05
CA VAL A 93 0.67 2.43 -5.12
C VAL A 93 0.28 2.82 -3.69
N SER A 94 -0.47 1.94 -3.01
CA SER A 94 -0.84 2.14 -1.60
C SER A 94 0.29 1.67 -0.70
N LEU A 95 0.60 2.47 0.32
CA LEU A 95 1.64 2.21 1.30
C LEU A 95 1.01 2.39 2.68
N ILE A 96 0.96 1.31 3.47
CA ILE A 96 0.31 1.30 4.79
C ILE A 96 1.29 0.72 5.80
N GLN A 97 1.69 1.52 6.79
CA GLN A 97 2.47 1.05 7.93
C GLN A 97 1.52 0.80 9.11
N ASP A 98 1.32 -0.47 9.46
CA ASP A 98 0.63 -0.89 10.67
C ASP A 98 1.67 -1.11 11.80
N ILE A 99 1.84 -0.09 12.63
CA ILE A 99 2.83 -0.10 13.72
C ILE A 99 2.46 -1.13 14.80
N ARG A 100 1.17 -1.37 15.03
CA ARG A 100 0.70 -2.26 16.10
C ARG A 100 0.96 -3.72 15.74
N ASN A 101 0.62 -4.09 14.51
CA ASN A 101 0.83 -5.45 14.02
C ASN A 101 2.24 -5.68 13.47
N ARG A 102 3.06 -4.63 13.40
CA ARG A 102 4.41 -4.63 12.79
C ARG A 102 4.35 -5.13 11.35
N GLU A 103 3.51 -4.48 10.55
CA GLU A 103 3.32 -4.83 9.15
C GLU A 103 3.48 -3.59 8.27
N PHE A 104 4.17 -3.76 7.15
CA PHE A 104 4.20 -2.79 6.08
C PHE A 104 3.54 -3.41 4.85
N LYS A 105 2.40 -2.86 4.44
CA LYS A 105 1.55 -3.39 3.38
C LYS A 105 1.62 -2.48 2.16
N ILE A 106 1.94 -3.08 1.02
CA ILE A 106 2.06 -2.43 -0.27
C ILE A 106 1.01 -3.04 -1.20
N PHE A 107 0.24 -2.18 -1.87
CA PHE A 107 -0.76 -2.62 -2.85
C PHE A 107 -0.52 -1.93 -4.18
N THR A 108 -0.35 -2.74 -5.24
CA THR A 108 -0.13 -2.32 -6.63
C THR A 108 -1.23 -2.82 -7.56
N ASP A 109 -2.25 -3.49 -7.03
CA ASP A 109 -3.40 -4.01 -7.76
C ASP A 109 -4.32 -2.90 -8.31
N ALA A 110 -5.08 -3.27 -9.35
CA ALA A 110 -6.10 -2.44 -9.97
C ALA A 110 -7.41 -2.44 -9.15
N GLY A 111 -8.28 -1.45 -9.37
CA GLY A 111 -9.63 -1.40 -8.79
C GLY A 111 -9.75 -0.72 -7.43
N ARG A 112 -8.65 -0.21 -6.85
CA ARG A 112 -8.69 0.58 -5.61
C ARG A 112 -9.17 1.99 -5.92
N ILE A 113 -10.02 2.54 -5.07
CA ILE A 113 -10.48 3.93 -5.22
C ILE A 113 -9.55 4.86 -4.43
N CYS A 114 -8.82 5.68 -5.16
CA CYS A 114 -7.92 6.71 -4.66
C CYS A 114 -8.59 8.08 -4.66
N ARG A 115 -8.07 9.02 -3.86
CA ARG A 115 -8.39 10.44 -3.95
C ARG A 115 -7.12 11.27 -3.71
N PRO A 116 -6.88 12.35 -4.45
CA PRO A 116 -5.76 13.23 -4.18
C PRO A 116 -5.98 14.01 -2.89
N LEU A 117 -4.89 14.29 -2.17
CA LEU A 117 -4.84 15.06 -0.94
C LEU A 117 -3.58 15.94 -0.94
N PHE A 118 -3.63 17.05 -0.21
CA PHE A 118 -2.43 17.85 0.05
C PHE A 118 -1.52 17.12 1.06
N VAL A 119 -0.22 17.11 0.76
CA VAL A 119 0.81 16.61 1.67
C VAL A 119 1.23 17.74 2.60
N VAL A 120 1.26 17.47 3.90
CA VAL A 120 1.85 18.34 4.92
C VAL A 120 3.04 17.56 5.49
N ASP A 121 4.23 18.17 5.44
CA ASP A 121 5.52 17.58 5.83
C ASP A 121 6.24 18.50 6.83
#